data_AF-A0A147F5N6-F1
#
_entry.id   AF-A0A147F5N6-F1
#
_cell.length_a   1.000
_cell.length_b   1.000
_cell.length_c   1.000
_cell.angle_alpha   90.00
_cell.angle_beta   90.00
_cell.angle_gamma   90.00
#
_symmetry.space_group_name_H-M   'P 1'
#
loop_
_entity.id
_entity.type
_entity.pdbx_description
1 polymer ?
#
loop_
_entity_poly.entity_id
_entity_poly.type
_entity_poly.pdbx_seq_one_letter_code
_entity_poly.pdbx_strand_id
1 'polypeptide(L)'
;MTRIVIALAAVAAAIAPLLLTDQTFFVQTALTALVVTGLSLFMGYAGQASLGQGAFVAVGGLTVAVGTVTLGIPPLVALVAAPVLGALVAALVGWPLLRLRGHYLAFGSLAVLLIIQTVMATAPLFGAGVGIFGIPPLSVAGLVVTDQRVYSYVALAA
;
A
#
# COMPACT_ATOMS: atom_id res chain seq x y z
N MET A 1 -11.05 -4.80 29.99
CA MET A 1 -11.90 -3.96 29.10
C MET A 1 -11.30 -3.80 27.71
N THR A 2 -10.01 -3.48 27.57
CA THR A 2 -9.30 -3.33 26.28
C THR A 2 -9.41 -4.54 25.35
N ARG A 3 -9.29 -5.78 25.87
CA ARG A 3 -9.43 -7.01 25.05
C ARG A 3 -10.82 -7.22 24.46
N ILE A 4 -11.87 -6.78 25.15
CA ILE A 4 -13.27 -6.90 24.70
C ILE A 4 -13.55 -5.88 23.59
N VAL A 5 -13.01 -4.66 23.72
CA VAL A 5 -13.13 -3.61 22.70
C VAL A 5 -12.39 -4.01 21.41
N ILE A 6 -11.18 -4.58 21.54
CA ILE A 6 -10.42 -5.09 20.38
C ILE A 6 -11.18 -6.24 19.69
N ALA A 7 -11.72 -7.19 20.47
CA ALA A 7 -12.49 -8.30 19.91
C ALA A 7 -13.77 -7.82 19.20
N LEU A 8 -14.51 -6.85 19.78
CA LEU A 8 -15.69 -6.26 19.15
C LEU A 8 -15.33 -5.51 17.86
N ALA A 9 -14.24 -4.76 17.84
CA ALA A 9 -13.78 -4.05 16.65
C ALA A 9 -13.36 -5.02 15.54
N ALA A 10 -12.67 -6.12 15.87
CA ALA A 10 -12.28 -7.16 14.91
C ALA A 10 -13.51 -7.88 14.33
N VAL A 11 -14.49 -8.20 15.17
CA VAL A 11 -15.75 -8.83 14.73
C VAL A 11 -16.56 -7.88 13.84
N ALA A 12 -16.66 -6.60 14.22
CA ALA A 12 -17.31 -5.59 13.38
C ALA A 12 -16.61 -5.42 12.02
N ALA A 13 -15.27 -5.42 12.00
CA ALA A 13 -14.48 -5.33 10.77
C ALA A 13 -14.65 -6.57 9.87
N ALA A 14 -14.74 -7.77 10.44
CA ALA A 14 -14.99 -9.00 9.68
C ALA A 14 -16.42 -9.09 9.13
N ILE A 15 -17.39 -8.47 9.80
CA ILE A 15 -18.81 -8.45 9.39
C ILE A 15 -19.09 -7.30 8.42
N ALA A 16 -18.34 -6.19 8.48
CA ALA A 16 -18.48 -5.04 7.60
C ALA A 16 -18.50 -5.37 6.09
N PRO A 17 -17.62 -6.22 5.52
CA PRO A 17 -17.67 -6.54 4.08
C PRO A 17 -18.91 -7.34 3.66
N LEU A 18 -19.68 -7.89 4.60
CA LEU A 18 -20.95 -8.59 4.32
C LEU A 18 -22.15 -7.62 4.25
N LEU A 19 -22.09 -6.48 4.93
CA LEU A 19 -23.18 -5.48 4.93
C LEU A 19 -22.95 -4.34 3.93
N LEU A 20 -21.70 -4.07 3.56
CA LEU A 20 -21.35 -2.98 2.67
C LEU A 20 -21.47 -3.39 1.20
N THR A 21 -22.31 -2.65 0.46
CA THR A 21 -22.45 -2.79 -0.99
C THR A 21 -21.18 -2.28 -1.71
N ASP A 22 -20.57 -1.20 -1.21
CA ASP A 22 -19.39 -0.55 -1.80
C ASP A 22 -18.07 -1.11 -1.24
N GLN A 23 -17.68 -2.28 -1.74
CA GLN A 23 -16.49 -2.97 -1.29
C GLN A 23 -15.18 -2.25 -1.67
N THR A 24 -15.18 -1.45 -2.74
CA THR A 24 -14.03 -0.62 -3.14
C THR A 24 -13.66 0.36 -2.04
N PHE A 25 -14.67 1.04 -1.47
CA PHE A 25 -14.49 2.02 -0.41
C PHE A 25 -13.95 1.35 0.87
N PHE A 26 -14.45 0.16 1.18
CA PHE A 26 -13.98 -0.63 2.31
C PHE A 26 -12.50 -1.02 2.17
N VAL A 27 -12.09 -1.54 1.01
CA VAL A 27 -10.68 -1.89 0.74
C VAL A 27 -9.78 -0.66 0.85
N GLN A 28 -10.17 0.49 0.28
CA GLN A 28 -9.39 1.73 0.40
C GLN A 28 -9.23 2.20 1.85
N THR A 29 -10.30 2.06 2.64
CA THR A 29 -10.28 2.40 4.08
C THR A 29 -9.34 1.48 4.84
N ALA A 30 -9.38 0.16 4.59
CA ALA A 30 -8.51 -0.82 5.21
C ALA A 30 -7.03 -0.56 4.87
N LEU A 31 -6.71 -0.31 3.60
CA LEU A 31 -5.35 0.04 3.17
C LEU A 31 -4.86 1.35 3.80
N THR A 32 -5.73 2.37 3.88
CA THR A 32 -5.38 3.64 4.52
C THR A 32 -5.15 3.45 6.03
N ALA A 33 -5.95 2.61 6.68
CA ALA A 33 -5.75 2.27 8.08
C ALA A 33 -4.37 1.60 8.31
N LEU A 34 -3.97 0.65 7.45
CA LEU A 34 -2.64 0.02 7.49
C LEU A 34 -1.51 1.05 7.34
N VAL A 35 -1.69 2.04 6.48
CA VAL A 35 -0.71 3.13 6.30
C VAL A 35 -0.63 4.01 7.55
N VAL A 36 -1.79 4.35 8.14
CA VAL A 36 -1.87 5.21 9.34
C VAL A 36 -1.35 4.48 10.58
N THR A 37 -1.51 3.16 10.70
CA THR A 37 -0.90 2.39 11.80
C THR A 37 0.63 2.40 11.69
N GLY A 38 1.18 2.22 10.48
CA GLY A 38 2.61 2.38 10.22
C GLY A 38 3.12 3.79 10.55
N LEU A 39 2.36 4.83 10.17
CA LEU A 39 2.67 6.22 10.52
C LEU A 39 2.63 6.45 12.04
N SER A 40 1.63 5.89 12.72
CA SER A 40 1.46 5.99 14.17
C SER A 40 2.61 5.30 14.92
N LEU A 41 3.10 4.17 14.39
CA LEU A 41 4.28 3.49 14.91
C LEU A 41 5.53 4.37 14.75
N PHE A 42 5.70 5.00 13.59
CA PHE A 42 6.83 5.87 13.31
C PHE A 42 6.81 7.14 14.20
N MET A 43 5.66 7.81 14.29
CA MET A 43 5.49 8.97 15.17
C MET A 43 5.61 8.60 16.65
N GLY A 44 5.07 7.45 17.06
CA GLY A 44 5.08 7.02 18.46
C GLY A 44 6.46 6.57 18.95
N TYR A 45 7.16 5.71 18.19
CA TYR A 45 8.45 5.16 18.59
C TYR A 45 9.65 6.02 18.18
N ALA A 46 9.65 6.58 16.96
CA ALA A 46 10.76 7.42 16.50
C ALA A 46 10.59 8.89 16.89
N GLY A 47 9.38 9.32 17.28
CA GLY A 47 9.10 10.71 17.64
C GLY A 47 9.15 11.68 16.45
N GLN A 48 9.06 11.17 15.22
CA GLN A 48 9.22 11.98 14.01
C GLN A 48 7.96 11.92 13.13
N ALA A 49 7.55 13.08 12.61
CA ALA A 49 6.48 13.17 11.62
C ALA A 49 7.00 12.83 10.21
N SER A 50 6.25 12.02 9.46
CA SER A 50 6.53 11.66 8.07
C SER A 50 5.29 11.87 7.21
N LEU A 51 5.46 12.51 6.05
CA LEU A 51 4.42 12.75 5.04
C LEU A 51 4.66 11.94 3.77
N GLY A 52 5.62 11.01 3.79
CA GLY A 52 6.06 10.26 2.61
C GLY A 52 5.32 8.97 2.32
N GLN A 53 4.36 8.54 3.16
CA GLN A 53 3.80 7.19 3.11
C GLN A 53 3.15 6.83 1.76
N GLY A 54 2.50 7.81 1.11
CA GLY A 54 1.90 7.61 -0.21
C GLY A 54 2.91 7.18 -1.29
N ALA A 55 4.19 7.50 -1.12
CA ALA A 55 5.24 7.15 -2.06
C ALA A 55 5.48 5.63 -2.04
N PHE A 56 5.50 5.03 -0.85
CA PHE A 56 5.71 3.59 -0.68
C PHE A 56 4.48 2.78 -1.10
N VAL A 57 3.28 3.31 -0.84
CA VAL A 57 2.03 2.73 -1.36
C VAL A 57 2.07 2.68 -2.88
N ALA A 58 2.50 3.78 -3.52
CA ALA A 58 2.59 3.84 -4.98
C ALA A 58 3.65 2.88 -5.54
N VAL A 59 4.84 2.80 -4.94
CA VAL A 59 5.88 1.83 -5.32
C VAL A 59 5.36 0.39 -5.25
N GLY A 60 4.63 0.03 -4.19
CA GLY A 60 4.04 -1.30 -4.05
C GLY A 60 3.01 -1.61 -5.14
N GLY A 61 2.05 -0.71 -5.35
CA GLY A 61 1.03 -0.88 -6.39
C GLY A 61 1.62 -0.97 -7.79
N LEU A 62 2.63 -0.16 -8.06
CA LEU A 62 3.28 -0.11 -9.37
C LEU A 62 4.16 -1.33 -9.62
N THR A 63 4.79 -1.87 -8.58
CA THR A 63 5.50 -3.16 -8.66
C THR A 63 4.57 -4.27 -9.13
N VAL A 64 3.35 -4.34 -8.59
CA VAL A 64 2.35 -5.31 -9.05
C VAL A 64 1.93 -5.00 -10.48
N ALA A 65 1.57 -3.76 -10.79
CA ALA A 65 1.08 -3.36 -12.12
C ALA A 65 2.11 -3.66 -13.24
N VAL A 66 3.36 -3.25 -13.06
CA VAL A 66 4.45 -3.52 -14.02
C VAL A 66 4.74 -5.01 -14.07
N GLY A 67 4.85 -5.68 -12.92
CA GLY A 67 5.12 -7.11 -12.84
C GLY A 67 4.10 -7.95 -13.61
N THR A 68 2.81 -7.64 -13.48
CA THR A 68 1.76 -8.40 -14.16
C THR A 68 1.54 -7.98 -15.61
N VAL A 69 1.52 -6.68 -15.90
CA VAL A 69 1.11 -6.17 -17.23
C VAL A 69 2.28 -6.17 -18.21
N THR A 70 3.48 -5.77 -17.78
CA THR A 70 4.64 -5.67 -18.67
C THR A 70 5.52 -6.91 -18.64
N LEU A 71 5.69 -7.54 -17.48
CA LEU A 71 6.57 -8.71 -17.33
C LEU A 71 5.81 -10.05 -17.38
N GLY A 72 4.47 -10.03 -17.35
CA GLY A 72 3.64 -11.24 -17.41
C GLY A 72 3.80 -12.17 -16.19
N ILE A 73 4.31 -11.66 -15.08
CA ILE A 73 4.52 -12.44 -13.85
C ILE A 73 3.15 -12.76 -13.23
N PRO A 74 2.95 -13.96 -12.65
CA PRO A 74 1.71 -14.29 -11.95
C PRO A 74 1.37 -13.26 -10.84
N PRO A 75 0.10 -12.84 -10.71
CA PRO A 75 -0.30 -11.79 -9.76
C PRO A 75 0.11 -12.06 -8.31
N LEU A 76 0.08 -13.32 -7.87
CA LEU A 76 0.52 -13.70 -6.52
C LEU A 76 2.01 -13.45 -6.28
N VAL A 77 2.85 -13.77 -7.27
CA VAL A 77 4.29 -13.57 -7.16
C VAL A 77 4.60 -12.08 -7.16
N ALA A 78 3.92 -11.30 -8.01
CA ALA A 78 4.04 -9.85 -8.02
C ALA A 78 3.55 -9.22 -6.69
N LEU A 79 2.48 -9.75 -6.10
CA LEU A 79 1.95 -9.32 -4.80
C LEU A 79 2.94 -9.54 -3.65
N VAL A 80 3.63 -10.69 -3.62
CA VAL A 80 4.66 -10.97 -2.60
C VAL A 80 5.95 -10.18 -2.85
N ALA A 81 6.29 -9.91 -4.11
CA ALA A 81 7.44 -9.09 -4.46
C ALA A 81 7.25 -7.60 -4.10
N ALA A 82 6.03 -7.09 -4.12
CA ALA A 82 5.69 -5.70 -3.82
C ALA A 82 6.21 -5.20 -2.45
N PRO A 83 5.95 -5.87 -1.30
CA PRO A 83 6.49 -5.43 -0.01
C PRO A 83 8.02 -5.54 0.07
N VAL A 84 8.63 -6.52 -0.61
CA VAL A 84 10.11 -6.67 -0.64
C VAL A 84 10.73 -5.49 -1.37
N LEU A 85 10.22 -5.15 -2.56
CA LEU A 85 10.70 -4.00 -3.33
C LEU A 85 10.38 -2.68 -2.64
N GLY A 86 9.19 -2.56 -2.03
CA GLY A 86 8.82 -1.43 -1.19
C GLY A 86 9.79 -1.23 -0.02
N ALA A 87 10.17 -2.30 0.68
CA ALA A 87 11.13 -2.27 1.78
C ALA A 87 12.54 -1.89 1.29
N LEU A 88 12.97 -2.38 0.13
CA LEU A 88 14.25 -1.99 -0.47
C LEU A 88 14.29 -0.50 -0.83
N VAL A 89 13.24 0.03 -1.44
CA VAL A 89 13.13 1.45 -1.76
C VAL A 89 13.05 2.28 -0.47
N ALA A 90 12.30 1.83 0.53
CA ALA A 90 12.23 2.47 1.83
C ALA A 90 13.57 2.47 2.57
N ALA A 91 14.37 1.41 2.46
CA ALA A 91 15.72 1.38 3.03
C ALA A 91 16.66 2.34 2.30
N LEU A 92 16.63 2.34 0.96
CA LEU A 92 17.49 3.18 0.13
C LEU A 92 17.22 4.67 0.36
N VAL A 93 15.94 5.04 0.38
CA VAL A 93 15.49 6.43 0.50
C VAL A 93 15.41 6.86 1.97
N GLY A 94 15.01 5.94 2.87
CA GLY A 94 14.92 6.18 4.30
C GLY A 94 16.28 6.41 4.95
N TRP A 95 17.34 5.72 4.51
CA TRP A 95 18.68 5.89 5.07
C TRP A 95 19.19 7.34 5.08
N PRO A 96 19.18 8.10 3.98
CA PRO A 96 19.56 9.51 4.00
C PRO A 96 18.53 10.39 4.73
N LEU A 97 17.24 10.07 4.64
CA LEU A 97 16.17 10.82 5.30
C LEU A 97 16.30 10.80 6.82
N LEU A 98 16.61 9.65 7.42
CA LEU A 98 16.78 9.48 8.87
C LEU A 98 17.91 10.33 9.47
N ARG A 99 18.79 10.90 8.63
CA ARG A 99 19.80 11.87 9.08
C ARG A 99 19.22 13.24 9.39
N LEU A 100 18.02 13.54 8.89
CA LEU A 100 17.29 14.79 9.16
C LEU A 100 16.55 14.69 10.50
N ARG A 101 16.35 15.83 11.16
CA ARG A 101 15.65 15.90 12.45
C ARG A 101 14.54 16.94 12.44
N GLY A 102 13.51 16.70 13.26
CA GLY A 102 12.38 17.60 13.42
C GLY A 102 11.64 17.85 12.11
N HIS A 103 11.35 19.10 11.81
CA HIS A 103 10.57 19.49 10.63
C HIS A 103 11.25 19.17 9.30
N TYR A 104 12.59 19.10 9.26
CA TYR A 104 13.32 18.77 8.03
C TYR A 104 13.02 17.36 7.53
N LEU A 105 12.77 16.40 8.43
CA LEU A 105 12.38 15.05 8.01
C LEU A 105 10.99 15.05 7.35
N ALA A 106 10.03 15.77 7.92
CA ALA A 106 8.68 15.86 7.38
C ALA A 106 8.71 16.43 5.95
N PHE A 107 9.40 17.56 5.74
CA PHE A 107 9.57 18.13 4.40
C PHE A 107 10.37 17.24 3.45
N GLY A 108 11.42 16.57 3.95
CA GLY A 108 12.18 15.61 3.15
C GLY A 108 11.31 14.44 2.66
N SER A 109 10.48 13.89 3.54
CA SER A 109 9.57 12.79 3.19
C SER A 109 8.48 13.21 2.20
N LEU A 110 7.99 14.45 2.30
CA LEU A 110 7.08 15.05 1.33
C LEU A 110 7.77 15.23 -0.03
N ALA A 111 9.01 15.72 -0.05
CA ALA A 111 9.78 15.87 -1.28
C ALA A 111 9.99 14.52 -1.98
N VAL A 112 10.29 13.45 -1.23
CA VAL A 112 10.38 12.09 -1.76
C VAL A 112 9.05 11.62 -2.37
N LEU A 113 7.93 11.87 -1.68
CA LEU A 113 6.61 11.58 -2.22
C LEU A 113 6.37 12.29 -3.55
N LEU A 114 6.72 13.56 -3.66
CA LEU A 114 6.56 14.32 -4.90
C LEU A 114 7.48 13.79 -6.01
N ILE A 115 8.75 13.51 -5.70
CA ILE A 115 9.71 12.95 -6.69
C ILE A 115 9.19 11.64 -7.25
N ILE A 116 8.75 10.72 -6.39
CA ILE A 116 8.22 9.42 -6.83
C ILE A 116 6.98 9.63 -7.71
N GLN A 117 6.04 10.50 -7.31
CA GLN A 117 4.87 10.83 -8.13
C GLN A 117 5.25 11.41 -9.50
N THR A 118 6.21 12.34 -9.56
CA THR A 118 6.68 12.91 -10.82
C THR A 118 7.34 11.87 -11.71
N VAL A 119 8.17 10.99 -11.15
CA VAL A 119 8.81 9.90 -11.89
C VAL A 119 7.75 8.96 -12.48
N MET A 120 6.76 8.57 -11.70
CA MET A 120 5.65 7.72 -12.17
C MET A 120 4.84 8.39 -13.27
N ALA A 121 4.56 9.68 -13.14
CA ALA A 121 3.80 10.44 -14.13
C ALA A 121 4.57 10.70 -15.44
N THR A 122 5.91 10.65 -15.41
CA THR A 122 6.74 11.01 -16.58
C THR A 122 7.30 9.78 -17.30
N ALA A 123 7.58 8.70 -16.58
CA ALA A 123 8.23 7.53 -17.16
C ALA A 123 7.24 6.68 -17.97
N PRO A 124 7.52 6.39 -19.26
CA PRO A 124 6.65 5.55 -20.10
C PRO A 124 6.47 4.13 -19.56
N LEU A 125 7.51 3.60 -18.91
CA LEU A 125 7.50 2.27 -18.28
C LEU A 125 6.37 2.11 -17.24
N PHE A 126 5.94 3.22 -16.65
CA PHE A 126 4.98 3.27 -15.55
C PHE A 126 3.57 3.68 -16.02
N GLY A 127 3.34 3.71 -17.34
CA GLY A 127 2.09 4.22 -17.93
C GLY A 127 1.99 5.74 -17.96
N ALA A 128 3.07 6.45 -17.57
CA ALA A 128 3.15 7.90 -17.51
C ALA A 128 1.94 8.52 -16.78
N GLY A 129 1.43 9.66 -17.26
CA GLY A 129 0.33 10.38 -16.61
C GLY A 129 -1.02 9.67 -16.62
N VAL A 130 -1.17 8.58 -17.38
CA VAL A 130 -2.43 7.81 -17.47
C VAL A 130 -2.40 6.58 -16.54
N GLY A 131 -1.21 6.08 -16.19
CA GLY A 131 -1.03 4.88 -15.39
C GLY A 131 -1.18 3.58 -16.19
N ILE A 132 -1.17 2.45 -15.48
CA ILE A 132 -1.21 1.11 -16.07
C ILE A 132 -2.62 0.53 -15.91
N PHE A 133 -3.22 0.12 -17.03
CA PHE A 133 -4.54 -0.52 -17.08
C PHE A 133 -4.43 -2.00 -17.44
N GLY A 134 -5.53 -2.73 -17.23
CA GLY A 134 -5.59 -4.15 -17.59
C GLY A 134 -4.84 -5.06 -16.62
N ILE A 135 -4.67 -4.63 -15.36
CA ILE A 135 -4.07 -5.46 -14.31
C ILE A 135 -4.97 -6.71 -14.15
N PRO A 136 -4.44 -7.93 -14.39
CA PRO A 136 -5.23 -9.14 -14.30
C PRO A 136 -5.71 -9.38 -12.87
N PRO A 137 -6.93 -9.93 -12.69
CA PRO A 137 -7.42 -10.32 -11.37
C PRO A 137 -6.50 -11.35 -10.71
N LEU A 138 -6.54 -11.41 -9.38
CA LEU A 138 -5.76 -12.37 -8.62
C LEU A 138 -6.13 -13.80 -9.05
N SER A 139 -5.13 -14.60 -9.43
CA SER A 139 -5.33 -16.00 -9.79
C SER A 139 -4.49 -16.91 -8.90
N VAL A 140 -5.12 -17.93 -8.31
CA VAL A 140 -4.47 -18.93 -7.45
C VAL A 140 -4.57 -20.28 -8.13
N ALA A 141 -3.44 -20.82 -8.60
CA ALA A 141 -3.37 -22.15 -9.23
C ALA A 141 -4.42 -22.39 -10.35
N GLY A 142 -4.77 -21.35 -11.13
CA GLY A 142 -5.74 -21.42 -12.23
C GLY A 142 -7.17 -20.97 -11.86
N LEU A 143 -7.48 -20.78 -10.58
CA LEU A 143 -8.74 -20.17 -10.15
C LEU A 143 -8.63 -18.64 -10.15
N VAL A 144 -9.42 -18.00 -11.01
CA VAL A 144 -9.49 -16.54 -11.10
C VAL A 144 -10.45 -16.02 -10.03
N VAL A 145 -9.96 -15.14 -9.17
CA VAL A 145 -10.73 -14.49 -8.13
C VAL A 145 -11.35 -13.21 -8.69
N THR A 146 -12.59 -13.33 -9.15
CA THR A 146 -13.38 -12.20 -9.67
C THR A 146 -14.22 -11.54 -8.58
N ASP A 147 -14.52 -12.25 -7.49
CA ASP A 147 -15.37 -11.72 -6.42
C ASP A 147 -14.61 -10.66 -5.61
N GLN A 148 -15.18 -9.46 -5.59
CA GLN A 148 -14.62 -8.32 -4.88
C GLN A 148 -14.53 -8.55 -3.36
N ARG A 149 -15.36 -9.46 -2.82
CA ARG A 149 -15.38 -9.79 -1.38
C ARG A 149 -14.10 -10.44 -0.93
N VAL A 150 -13.45 -11.17 -1.83
CA VAL A 150 -12.18 -11.80 -1.50
C VAL A 150 -11.11 -10.73 -1.30
N TYR A 151 -11.13 -9.64 -2.06
CA TYR A 151 -10.18 -8.54 -1.90
C TYR A 151 -10.39 -7.77 -0.58
N SER A 152 -11.62 -7.67 -0.07
CA SER A 152 -11.86 -7.04 1.24
C SER A 152 -11.35 -7.90 2.40
N TYR A 153 -11.47 -9.22 2.32
CA TYR A 153 -10.86 -10.12 3.31
C TYR A 153 -9.33 -10.14 3.22
N VAL A 154 -8.76 -10.11 2.01
CA VAL A 154 -7.30 -10.01 1.82
C VAL A 154 -6.77 -8.70 2.41
N ALA A 155 -7.47 -7.58 2.20
CA ALA A 155 -7.09 -6.28 2.77
C ALA A 155 -7.16 -6.25 4.31
N LEU A 156 -8.06 -7.03 4.93
CA LEU A 156 -8.13 -7.18 6.39
C LEU A 156 -7.03 -8.10 6.95
N ALA A 157 -6.53 -9.04 6.15
CA ALA A 157 -5.50 -9.98 6.56
C ALA A 157 -4.07 -9.44 6.44
N ALA A 158 -3.89 -8.31 5.75
CA ALA A 158 -2.62 -7.62 5.54
C ALA A 158 -2.20 -6.79 6.78
#